data_AF-A0A429X4N8-F1
#
_entry.id   AF-A0A429X4N8-F1
#
_cell.length_a   1.000
_cell.length_b   1.000
_cell.length_c   1.000
_cell.angle_alpha   90.00
_cell.angle_beta   90.00
_cell.angle_gamma   90.00
#
_symmetry.space_group_name_H-M   'P 1'
#
loop_
_entity.id
_entity.type
_entity.pdbx_description
1 polymer ?
#
loop_
_entity_poly.entity_id
_entity_poly.type
_entity_poly.pdbx_seq_one_letter_code
_entity_poly.pdbx_strand_id
1 'polypeptide(L)'
;MAQIRMTPDELRTEANETRADAASYQELLQRGDARIMKLGSTWEGEAFQGFAEQWQDKRRHVEELIQLYEELGAQTDDIANVVETTDQEIRSRIGY
;
A
#
# COMPACT_ATOMS: atom_id res chain seq x y z
N MET A 1 8.13 14.25 22.89
CA MET A 1 7.47 14.59 21.62
C MET A 1 8.33 14.03 20.52
N ALA A 2 7.81 13.20 19.62
CA ALA A 2 8.59 12.70 18.50
C ALA A 2 8.89 13.89 17.57
N GLN A 3 10.17 14.24 17.42
CA GLN A 3 10.58 15.27 16.49
C GLN A 3 10.58 14.65 15.10
N ILE A 4 9.48 14.83 14.38
CA ILE A 4 9.41 14.50 12.96
C ILE A 4 10.46 15.37 12.26
N ARG A 5 11.45 14.74 11.64
CA ARG A 5 12.57 15.42 10.96
C ARG A 5 12.24 15.79 9.51
N MET A 6 11.15 15.23 8.96
CA MET A 6 10.70 15.45 7.60
C MET A 6 9.71 16.61 7.52
N THR A 7 9.79 17.37 6.44
CA THR A 7 8.83 18.41 6.06
C THR A 7 7.49 17.79 5.61
N PRO A 8 6.39 18.56 5.61
CA PRO A 8 5.10 18.09 5.06
C PRO A 8 5.21 17.56 3.63
N ASP A 9 6.02 18.20 2.79
CA ASP A 9 6.20 17.79 1.39
C ASP A 9 6.98 16.47 1.26
N GLU A 10 7.99 16.26 2.09
CA GLU A 10 8.70 14.98 2.17
C GLU A 10 7.75 13.86 2.65
N LEU A 11 6.92 14.11 3.66
CA LEU A 11 5.92 13.15 4.13
C LEU A 11 4.90 12.79 3.04
N ARG A 12 4.42 13.77 2.27
CA ARG A 12 3.54 13.53 1.12
C ARG A 12 4.22 12.71 0.03
N THR A 13 5.51 12.92 -0.18
CA THR A 13 6.30 12.13 -1.13
C THR A 13 6.35 10.67 -0.68
N GLU A 14 6.71 10.41 0.57
CA GLU A 14 6.71 9.05 1.15
C GLU A 14 5.32 8.39 1.11
N ALA A 15 4.26 9.15 1.39
CA ALA A 15 2.88 8.65 1.30
C ALA A 15 2.54 8.17 -0.11
N ASN A 16 2.96 8.93 -1.14
CA ASN A 16 2.76 8.57 -2.54
C ASN A 16 3.61 7.37 -2.96
N GLU A 17 4.87 7.30 -2.51
CA GLU A 17 5.74 6.14 -2.77
C GLU A 17 5.15 4.87 -2.16
N THR A 18 4.65 4.95 -0.92
CA THR A 18 3.99 3.82 -0.24
C THR A 18 2.75 3.34 -1.01
N ARG A 19 1.97 4.26 -1.59
CA ARG A 19 0.83 3.89 -2.47
C ARG A 19 1.27 3.28 -3.80
N ALA A 20 2.38 3.76 -4.36
CA ALA A 20 2.94 3.19 -5.58
C ALA A 20 3.42 1.74 -5.36
N ASP A 21 3.96 1.45 -4.18
CA ASP A 21 4.29 0.08 -3.76
C ASP A 21 3.04 -0.80 -3.67
N ALA A 22 1.95 -0.30 -3.06
CA ALA A 22 0.67 -1.00 -3.00
C ALA A 22 0.15 -1.36 -4.41
N ALA A 23 0.21 -0.40 -5.34
CA ALA A 23 -0.16 -0.62 -6.74
C ALA A 23 0.73 -1.69 -7.41
N SER A 24 2.04 -1.67 -7.14
CA SER A 24 2.99 -2.66 -7.66
C SER A 24 2.69 -4.07 -7.16
N TYR A 25 2.29 -4.22 -5.89
CA TYR A 25 1.81 -5.49 -5.34
C TYR A 25 0.50 -5.95 -5.99
N GLN A 26 -0.42 -5.02 -6.24
CA GLN A 26 -1.68 -5.32 -6.92
C GLN A 26 -1.44 -5.84 -8.35
N GLU A 27 -0.53 -5.22 -9.10
CA GLU A 27 -0.15 -5.71 -10.43
C GLU A 27 0.50 -7.10 -10.35
N LEU A 28 1.36 -7.34 -9.36
CA LEU A 28 1.98 -8.64 -9.16
C LEU A 28 0.93 -9.72 -8.89
N LEU A 29 -0.06 -9.40 -8.07
CA LEU A 29 -1.18 -10.29 -7.77
C LEU A 29 -1.99 -10.61 -9.03
N GLN A 30 -2.36 -9.61 -9.82
CA GLN A 30 -3.08 -9.79 -11.09
C GLN A 30 -2.31 -10.65 -12.09
N ARG A 31 -0.98 -10.45 -12.19
CA ARG A 31 -0.11 -11.30 -13.02
C ARG A 31 -0.09 -12.74 -12.51
N GLY A 32 -0.15 -12.94 -11.20
CA GLY A 32 -0.30 -14.26 -10.58
C GLY A 32 -1.61 -14.92 -10.98
N ASP A 33 -2.74 -14.24 -10.77
CA ASP A 33 -4.08 -14.71 -11.14
C ASP A 33 -4.15 -15.16 -12.60
N ALA A 34 -3.63 -14.33 -13.53
CA ALA A 34 -3.62 -14.66 -14.95
C ALA A 34 -2.81 -15.93 -15.28
N ARG A 35 -1.69 -16.15 -14.58
CA ARG A 35 -0.87 -17.36 -14.76
C ARG A 35 -1.58 -18.59 -14.24
N ILE A 36 -2.21 -18.50 -13.06
CA ILE A 36 -3.01 -19.58 -12.48
C ILE A 36 -4.13 -19.96 -13.45
N MET A 37 -4.92 -18.99 -13.93
CA MET A 37 -5.98 -19.26 -14.90
C MET A 37 -5.47 -19.95 -16.17
N LYS A 38 -4.32 -19.50 -16.71
CA LYS A 38 -3.70 -20.11 -17.88
C LYS A 38 -3.24 -21.56 -17.61
N LEU A 39 -2.66 -21.84 -16.45
CA LEU A 39 -2.27 -23.20 -16.07
C LEU A 39 -3.50 -24.12 -15.94
N GLY A 40 -4.58 -23.61 -15.36
CA GLY A 40 -5.84 -24.32 -15.21
C GLY A 40 -6.53 -24.66 -16.53
N SER A 41 -6.34 -23.85 -17.57
CA SER A 41 -6.87 -24.18 -18.90
C SER A 41 -6.06 -25.25 -19.64
N THR A 42 -4.86 -25.58 -19.15
CA THR A 42 -3.95 -26.57 -19.76
C THR A 42 -3.85 -27.89 -19.01
N TRP A 43 -4.20 -27.93 -17.72
CA TRP A 43 -4.17 -29.15 -16.90
C TRP A 43 -5.59 -29.66 -16.67
N GLU A 44 -5.92 -30.83 -17.24
CA GLU A 44 -7.22 -31.51 -17.02
C GLU A 44 -7.33 -32.08 -15.59
N GLY A 45 -8.31 -31.59 -14.82
CA GLY A 45 -8.97 -32.32 -13.71
C GLY A 45 -8.20 -32.50 -12.39
N GLU A 46 -8.86 -32.16 -11.27
CA GLU A 46 -8.51 -32.34 -9.83
C GLU A 46 -7.12 -31.89 -9.33
N ALA A 47 -6.00 -32.25 -9.95
CA ALA A 47 -4.66 -31.89 -9.46
C ALA A 47 -4.41 -30.37 -9.45
N PHE A 48 -5.02 -29.65 -10.39
CA PHE A 48 -4.95 -28.19 -10.45
C PHE A 48 -5.83 -27.52 -9.37
N GLN A 49 -6.87 -28.19 -8.87
CA GLN A 49 -7.81 -27.62 -7.90
C GLN A 49 -7.08 -27.27 -6.59
N GLY A 50 -6.28 -28.19 -6.04
CA GLY A 50 -5.52 -27.92 -4.82
C GLY A 50 -4.48 -26.80 -4.99
N PHE A 51 -3.94 -26.63 -6.19
CA PHE A 51 -3.03 -25.51 -6.49
C PHE A 51 -3.78 -24.17 -6.58
N ALA A 52 -4.95 -24.15 -7.21
CA ALA A 52 -5.82 -22.97 -7.25
C ALA A 52 -6.33 -22.57 -5.86
N GLU A 53 -6.67 -23.53 -5.01
CA GLU A 53 -7.05 -23.30 -3.60
C GLU A 53 -5.88 -22.70 -2.81
N GLN A 54 -4.67 -23.26 -2.93
CA GLN A 54 -3.48 -22.69 -2.30
C GLN A 54 -3.16 -21.27 -2.78
N TRP A 55 -3.38 -20.99 -4.06
CA TRP A 55 -3.21 -19.64 -4.60
C TRP A 55 -4.22 -18.67 -4.01
N GLN A 56 -5.50 -19.03 -3.92
CA GLN A 56 -6.53 -18.17 -3.32
C GLN A 56 -6.22 -17.85 -1.85
N ASP A 57 -5.75 -18.83 -1.08
CA ASP A 57 -5.34 -18.62 0.31
C ASP A 57 -4.17 -17.63 0.42
N LYS A 58 -3.11 -17.84 -0.38
CA LYS A 58 -1.94 -16.94 -0.38
C LYS A 58 -2.26 -15.55 -0.91
N ARG A 59 -3.14 -15.45 -1.90
CA ARG A 59 -3.61 -14.20 -2.48
C ARG A 59 -4.17 -13.29 -1.39
N ARG A 60 -4.96 -13.83 -0.46
CA ARG A 60 -5.53 -13.06 0.64
C ARG A 60 -4.47 -12.32 1.44
N HIS A 61 -3.32 -12.95 1.74
CA HIS A 61 -2.25 -12.29 2.46
C HIS A 61 -1.59 -11.14 1.69
N VAL A 62 -1.54 -11.26 0.36
CA VAL A 62 -1.06 -10.16 -0.49
C VAL A 62 -2.07 -9.02 -0.53
N GLU A 63 -3.38 -9.32 -0.53
CA GLU A 63 -4.44 -8.31 -0.42
C GLU A 63 -4.38 -7.59 0.94
N GLU A 64 -4.17 -8.32 2.03
CA GLU A 64 -3.94 -7.76 3.37
C GLU A 64 -2.69 -6.85 3.40
N LEU A 65 -1.61 -7.23 2.70
CA LEU A 65 -0.41 -6.40 2.57
C LEU A 65 -0.67 -5.11 1.76
N ILE A 66 -1.42 -5.20 0.67
CA ILE A 66 -1.80 -4.03 -0.14
C ILE A 66 -2.59 -3.04 0.73
N GLN A 67 -3.60 -3.52 1.46
CA GLN A 67 -4.38 -2.69 2.38
C GLN A 67 -3.51 -2.03 3.43
N LEU A 68 -2.56 -2.77 4.02
CA LEU A 68 -1.62 -2.21 5.00
C LEU A 68 -0.79 -1.06 4.40
N TYR A 69 -0.29 -1.20 3.17
CA TYR A 69 0.46 -0.13 2.50
C TYR A 69 -0.43 1.08 2.17
N GLU A 70 -1.67 0.86 1.72
CA GLU A 70 -2.62 1.94 1.49
C GLU A 70 -2.93 2.71 2.79
N GLU A 71 -3.14 2.00 3.89
CA GLU A 71 -3.35 2.57 5.22
C GLU A 71 -2.11 3.34 5.70
N LEU A 72 -0.90 2.82 5.50
CA LEU A 72 0.34 3.50 5.83
C LEU A 72 0.51 4.80 5.04
N GLY A 73 0.20 4.78 3.74
CA GLY A 73 0.20 5.98 2.91
C GLY A 73 -0.79 7.02 3.40
N ALA A 74 -2.01 6.61 3.75
CA ALA A 74 -3.03 7.48 4.32
C ALA A 74 -2.61 8.09 5.67
N GLN A 75 -2.07 7.28 6.59
CA GLN A 75 -1.57 7.76 7.87
C GLN A 75 -0.41 8.75 7.70
N THR A 76 0.45 8.53 6.70
CA THR A 76 1.58 9.43 6.42
C THR A 76 1.10 10.79 5.91
N ASP A 77 0.05 10.83 5.08
CA ASP A 77 -0.59 12.09 4.68
C ASP A 77 -1.26 12.81 5.85
N ASP A 78 -1.92 12.08 6.75
CA ASP A 78 -2.50 12.67 7.96
C ASP A 78 -1.43 13.34 8.82
N ILE A 79 -0.27 12.68 8.99
CA ILE A 79 0.87 13.26 9.67
C ILE A 79 1.37 14.52 8.96
N ALA A 80 1.48 14.50 7.62
CA ALA A 80 1.88 15.67 6.84
C ALA A 80 0.95 16.87 7.09
N ASN A 81 -0.36 16.64 7.11
CA ASN A 81 -1.36 17.67 7.37
C ASN A 81 -1.26 18.22 8.80
N VAL A 82 -1.01 17.36 9.80
CA VAL A 82 -0.80 17.78 11.19
C VAL A 82 0.45 18.65 11.32
N VAL A 83 1.56 18.25 10.68
CA VAL A 83 2.82 19.02 10.71
C VAL A 83 2.63 20.38 10.05
N GLU A 84 1.99 20.44 8.88
CA GLU A 84 1.72 21.69 8.17
C GLU A 84 0.83 22.64 8.98
N THR A 85 -0.27 22.11 9.53
CA THR A 85 -1.19 22.90 10.36
C THR A 85 -0.48 23.46 11.59
N THR A 86 0.32 22.64 12.25
CA THR A 86 1.10 23.05 13.43
C THR A 86 2.10 24.15 13.08
N ASP A 87 2.79 24.05 11.94
CA ASP A 87 3.74 25.06 11.49
C ASP A 87 3.05 26.39 11.16
N GLN A 88 1.90 26.36 10.49
CA GLN A 88 1.09 27.55 10.21
C GLN A 88 0.59 28.23 11.50
N GLU A 89 0.14 27.46 12.49
CA GLU A 89 -0.26 27.99 13.79
C GLU A 89 0.89 28.67 14.53
N ILE A 90 2.09 28.06 14.50
CA ILE A 90 3.28 28.64 15.13
C ILE A 90 3.63 29.97 14.46
N ARG A 91 3.67 30.02 13.12
CA ARG A 91 3.94 31.25 12.33
C ARG A 91 2.96 32.37 12.68
N SER A 92 1.66 32.06 12.73
CA SER A 92 0.62 33.02 13.09
C SER A 92 0.81 33.62 14.49
N ARG A 93 1.31 32.85 15.46
CA ARG A 93 1.54 33.32 16.84
C ARG A 93 2.81 34.16 17.00
N ILE A 94 3.84 33.91 16.19
CA ILE A 94 5.12 34.65 16.25
C ILE A 94 5.14 35.92 15.38
N GLY A 95 4.07 36.18 14.62
CA GLY A 95 3.91 37.43 13.86
C GLY A 95 4.75 37.52 12.59
N TYR A 96 5.04 36.38 11.97
CA TYR A 96 5.65 36.27 10.63
C TYR A 96 4.68 35.58 9.67
#